data_AF-A0A7C9L8P5-F1
#
_entry.id   AF-A0A7C9L8P5-F1
#
_cell.length_a   1.000
_cell.length_b   1.000
_cell.length_c   1.000
_cell.angle_alpha   90.00
_cell.angle_beta   90.00
_cell.angle_gamma   90.00
#
_symmetry.space_group_name_H-M   'P 1'
#
loop_
_entity.id
_entity.type
_entity.pdbx_description
1 polymer ?
#
loop_
_entity_poly.entity_id
_entity_poly.type
_entity_poly.pdbx_seq_one_letter_code
_entity_poly.pdbx_strand_id
1 'polypeptide(L)'
;MSGKYGFGGGIELPKTTPNPKPRPQVDGSSLSEAVKAGNDLGFVSREPSARLKPGPKRKEPQDKVSIPGPKRVVDDFRAFCSSRDLTLWQGLERLLLEQKGRGG
;
A
#
# COMPACT_ATOMS: atom_id res chain seq x y z
N MET A 1 -45.05 2.61 8.75
CA MET A 1 -44.62 4.02 8.70
C MET A 1 -43.80 4.21 7.44
N SER A 2 -44.31 5.03 6.52
CA SER A 2 -43.72 5.34 5.21
C SER A 2 -42.45 6.18 5.38
N GLY A 3 -41.39 5.87 4.62
CA GLY A 3 -40.09 6.52 4.72
C GLY A 3 -40.18 8.02 4.43
N LYS A 4 -39.80 8.85 5.41
CA LYS A 4 -39.77 10.33 5.36
C LYS A 4 -38.79 10.93 4.36
N TYR A 5 -38.01 10.11 3.68
CA TYR A 5 -37.03 10.53 2.69
C TYR A 5 -37.26 9.62 1.49
N GLY A 6 -37.68 10.19 0.35
CA GLY A 6 -38.21 9.51 -0.84
C GLY A 6 -37.27 8.55 -1.60
N PHE A 7 -36.40 7.83 -0.90
CA PHE A 7 -35.50 6.79 -1.40
C PHE A 7 -36.15 5.39 -1.47
N GLY A 8 -37.49 5.32 -1.47
CA GLY A 8 -38.24 4.06 -1.57
C GLY A 8 -38.50 3.60 -3.01
N GLY A 9 -38.32 4.48 -3.99
CA GLY A 9 -38.37 4.15 -5.41
C GLY A 9 -36.96 4.20 -5.98
N GLY A 10 -36.43 3.06 -6.39
CA GLY A 10 -35.11 2.98 -7.01
C GLY A 10 -34.94 4.02 -8.11
N ILE A 11 -33.83 4.74 -8.06
CA ILE A 11 -33.50 5.75 -9.07
C ILE A 11 -33.24 4.98 -10.37
N GLU A 12 -34.08 5.16 -11.38
CA GLU A 12 -33.79 4.62 -12.71
C GLU A 12 -32.62 5.40 -13.30
N LEU A 13 -31.42 4.84 -13.18
CA LEU A 13 -30.27 5.36 -13.92
C LEU A 13 -30.60 5.28 -15.42
N PRO A 14 -30.39 6.35 -16.19
CA PRO A 14 -30.57 6.30 -17.63
C PRO A 14 -29.70 5.16 -18.19
N LYS A 15 -30.32 4.29 -18.99
CA LYS A 15 -29.64 3.16 -19.63
C LYS A 15 -28.44 3.72 -20.40
N THR A 16 -27.24 3.49 -19.88
CA THR A 16 -26.00 3.83 -20.57
C THR A 16 -26.05 3.17 -21.94
N THR A 17 -25.82 3.97 -22.98
CA THR A 17 -25.87 3.53 -24.38
C THR A 17 -25.15 2.19 -24.55
N PRO A 18 -25.82 1.16 -25.07
CA PRO A 18 -25.35 -0.24 -24.99
C PRO A 18 -24.17 -0.57 -25.91
N ASN A 19 -23.58 0.42 -26.60
CA ASN A 19 -22.43 0.17 -27.44
C ASN A 19 -21.41 1.31 -27.30
N PRO A 20 -20.39 1.17 -26.43
CA PRO A 20 -19.27 2.10 -26.43
C PRO A 20 -18.61 2.04 -27.82
N LYS A 21 -18.41 3.19 -28.46
CA LYS A 21 -17.65 3.27 -29.71
C LYS A 21 -16.31 2.55 -29.51
N PRO A 22 -15.88 1.68 -30.44
CA PRO A 22 -14.59 1.02 -30.32
C PRO A 22 -13.52 2.09 -30.19
N ARG A 23 -12.68 1.98 -29.16
CA ARG A 23 -11.59 2.94 -28.95
C ARG A 23 -10.67 2.86 -30.16
N PRO A 24 -10.25 4.00 -30.74
CA PRO A 24 -9.24 3.97 -31.78
C PRO A 24 -8.00 3.27 -31.24
N GLN A 25 -7.42 2.38 -32.05
CA GLN A 25 -6.12 1.81 -31.72
C GLN A 25 -5.12 2.95 -31.74
N VAL A 26 -4.53 3.23 -30.58
CA VAL A 26 -3.50 4.25 -30.44
C VAL A 26 -2.18 3.62 -30.82
N ASP A 27 -1.46 4.24 -31.75
CA ASP A 27 -0.16 3.76 -32.22
C ASP A 27 0.87 3.80 -31.08
N GLY A 28 1.65 2.73 -30.92
CA GLY A 28 2.63 2.61 -29.83
C GLY A 28 3.72 3.69 -29.85
N SER A 29 4.04 4.24 -31.03
CA SER A 29 4.96 5.37 -31.18
C SER A 29 4.42 6.63 -30.51
N SER A 30 3.15 6.97 -30.74
CA SER A 30 2.49 8.14 -30.15
C SER A 30 2.43 8.09 -28.61
N LEU A 31 2.30 6.89 -28.04
CA LEU A 31 2.35 6.68 -26.59
C LEU A 31 3.74 6.96 -26.03
N SER A 32 4.80 6.51 -26.72
CA SER A 32 6.18 6.75 -26.27
C SER A 32 6.56 8.23 -26.30
N GLU A 33 6.09 8.96 -27.31
CA GLU A 33 6.29 10.41 -27.43
C GLU A 33 5.56 11.17 -26.33
N ALA A 34 4.31 10.79 -26.02
CA ALA A 34 3.54 11.40 -24.95
C ALA A 34 4.17 11.18 -23.56
N VAL A 35 4.71 9.98 -23.30
CA VAL A 35 5.42 9.69 -22.04
C VAL A 35 6.70 10.53 -21.92
N LYS A 36 7.45 10.68 -23.02
CA LYS A 36 8.66 11.51 -23.04
C LYS A 36 8.35 12.98 -22.79
N ALA A 37 7.34 13.53 -23.49
CA ALA A 37 6.89 14.90 -23.27
C ALA A 37 6.37 15.13 -21.84
N GLY A 38 5.70 14.14 -21.25
CA GLY A 38 5.29 14.18 -19.84
C GLY A 38 6.49 14.29 -18.89
N ASN A 39 7.53 13.48 -19.11
CA ASN A 39 8.75 13.54 -18.29
C ASN A 39 9.44 14.91 -18.41
N ASP A 40 9.53 15.48 -19.61
CA ASP A 40 10.16 16.78 -19.87
C ASP A 40 9.40 17.93 -19.16
N LEU A 41 8.09 17.79 -18.98
CA LEU A 41 7.23 18.71 -18.22
C LEU A 41 7.21 18.43 -16.71
N GLY A 42 8.02 17.47 -16.23
CA GLY A 42 8.15 17.12 -14.81
C GLY A 42 7.07 16.15 -14.30
N PHE A 43 6.28 15.53 -15.19
CA PHE A 43 5.41 14.42 -14.80
C PHE A 43 6.26 13.16 -14.58
N VAL A 44 6.65 12.94 -13.33
CA VAL A 44 7.37 11.74 -12.93
C VAL A 44 6.37 10.62 -12.65
N SER A 45 6.64 9.41 -13.17
CA SER A 45 5.86 8.22 -12.84
C SER A 45 5.90 7.96 -11.33
N ARG A 46 4.72 7.99 -10.70
CA ARG A 46 4.52 7.65 -9.28
C ARG A 46 4.08 6.20 -9.12
N GLU A 47 4.53 5.31 -10.01
CA GLU A 47 4.18 3.89 -9.87
C GLU A 47 4.47 3.44 -8.43
N PRO A 48 3.47 2.86 -7.75
CA PRO A 48 3.61 2.55 -6.34
C PRO A 48 4.74 1.53 -6.19
N SER A 49 5.77 1.88 -5.41
CA SER A 49 6.75 0.88 -4.97
C SER A 49 5.97 -0.34 -4.49
N ALA A 50 6.32 -1.53 -5.00
CA ALA A 50 5.57 -2.78 -4.83
C ALA A 50 4.77 -2.78 -3.52
N ARG A 51 3.44 -2.69 -3.61
CA ARG A 51 2.57 -2.68 -2.44
C ARG A 51 2.91 -3.92 -1.62
N LEU A 52 3.55 -3.71 -0.47
CA LEU A 52 3.78 -4.77 0.50
C LEU A 52 2.40 -5.37 0.83
N LYS A 53 2.33 -6.70 0.80
CA LYS A 53 1.10 -7.44 1.05
C LYS A 53 0.44 -6.88 2.32
N PRO A 54 -0.88 -6.58 2.30
CA PRO A 54 -1.60 -6.16 3.51
C PRO A 54 -1.26 -7.13 4.63
N GLY A 55 -0.73 -6.59 5.73
CA GLY A 55 -0.26 -7.41 6.84
C GLY A 55 -1.35 -8.35 7.36
N PRO A 56 -0.98 -9.48 8.00
CA PRO A 56 -1.94 -10.42 8.57
C PRO A 56 -3.00 -9.74 9.45
N LYS A 57 -4.23 -10.25 9.44
CA LYS A 57 -5.31 -9.78 10.34
C LYS A 57 -4.83 -9.83 11.79
N ARG A 58 -5.12 -8.78 12.56
CA ARG A 58 -4.73 -8.63 13.97
C ARG A 58 -5.24 -9.84 14.77
N LYS A 59 -4.32 -10.57 15.40
CA LYS A 59 -4.62 -11.69 16.32
C LYS A 59 -4.58 -11.27 17.79
N GLU A 60 -3.87 -10.20 18.11
CA GLU A 60 -3.57 -9.73 19.46
C GLU A 60 -3.76 -8.21 19.57
N PRO A 61 -3.98 -7.66 20.79
CA PRO A 61 -3.95 -6.22 21.02
C PRO A 61 -2.59 -5.65 20.59
N GLN A 62 -2.62 -4.52 19.87
CA GLN A 62 -1.42 -3.91 19.29
C GLN A 62 -1.16 -2.55 19.92
N ASP A 63 0.00 -2.41 20.54
CA ASP A 63 0.53 -1.13 20.96
C ASP A 63 1.48 -0.54 19.92
N LYS A 64 1.53 0.80 19.88
CA LYS A 64 2.45 1.53 19.00
C LYS A 64 3.66 1.98 19.81
N VAL A 65 4.85 1.58 19.38
CA VAL A 65 6.11 2.05 19.95
C VAL A 65 6.78 2.97 18.93
N SER A 66 7.09 4.19 19.35
CA SER A 66 8.00 5.08 18.62
C SER A 66 9.35 5.04 19.33
N ILE A 67 10.40 4.63 18.62
CA ILE A 67 11.75 4.50 19.18
C ILE A 67 12.61 5.63 18.60
N PRO A 68 12.73 6.78 19.30
CA PRO A 68 13.74 7.77 18.96
C PRO A 68 15.11 7.20 19.31
N GLY A 69 16.03 7.22 18.35
CA GLY A 69 17.37 6.69 18.57
C GLY A 69 18.33 7.08 17.45
N PRO A 70 19.64 6.80 17.63
CA PRO A 70 20.63 7.04 16.59
C PRO A 70 20.25 6.29 15.32
N LYS A 71 20.27 6.99 14.18
CA LYS A 71 19.91 6.42 12.87
C LYS A 71 20.64 5.10 12.58
N ARG A 72 21.94 5.02 12.91
CA ARG A 72 22.76 3.81 12.83
C ARG A 72 22.08 2.59 13.45
N VAL A 73 21.60 2.71 14.69
CA VAL A 73 21.03 1.58 15.44
C VAL A 73 19.70 1.14 14.82
N VAL A 74 18.88 2.10 14.39
CA VAL A 74 17.59 1.81 13.74
C VAL A 74 17.79 1.13 12.39
N ASP A 75 18.77 1.57 11.62
CA ASP A 75 19.10 0.99 10.31
C ASP A 75 19.69 -0.42 10.47
N ASP A 76 20.59 -0.65 11.44
CA ASP A 76 21.13 -1.98 11.77
C ASP A 76 20.00 -2.96 12.15
N PHE A 77 19.04 -2.49 12.97
CA PHE A 77 17.87 -3.29 13.34
C PHE A 77 16.97 -3.61 12.14
N ARG A 78 16.74 -2.65 11.25
CA ARG A 78 15.99 -2.87 10.01
C ARG A 78 16.69 -3.90 9.12
N ALA A 79 18.00 -3.79 8.95
CA ALA A 79 18.79 -4.75 8.18
C ALA A 79 18.71 -6.17 8.78
N PHE A 80 18.79 -6.28 10.11
CA PHE A 80 18.58 -7.54 10.83
C PHE A 80 17.23 -8.18 10.51
N CYS A 81 16.14 -7.40 10.58
CA CYS A 81 14.80 -7.88 10.25
C CYS A 81 14.68 -8.31 8.78
N SER A 82 15.18 -7.48 7.85
CA SER A 82 15.15 -7.76 6.41
C SER A 82 15.94 -9.01 6.03
N SER A 83 17.10 -9.26 6.66
CA SER A 83 17.92 -10.45 6.37
C SER A 83 17.27 -11.78 6.75
N ARG A 84 16.23 -11.74 7.58
CA ARG A 84 15.57 -12.92 8.15
C ARG A 84 14.09 -13.00 7.78
N ASP A 85 13.64 -12.14 6.86
CA ASP A 85 12.24 -11.98 6.47
C ASP A 85 11.29 -11.78 7.67
N LEU A 86 11.77 -11.06 8.70
CA LEU A 86 11.02 -10.77 9.91
C LEU A 86 10.39 -9.38 9.82
N THR A 87 9.18 -9.25 10.37
CA THR A 87 8.63 -7.93 10.68
C THR A 87 9.38 -7.30 11.87
N LEU A 88 9.30 -5.98 12.01
CA LEU A 88 10.00 -5.25 13.07
C LEU A 88 9.65 -5.75 14.48
N TRP A 89 8.38 -6.08 14.74
CA TRP A 89 7.98 -6.59 16.06
C TRP A 89 8.50 -8.02 16.31
N GLN A 90 8.55 -8.88 15.28
CA GLN A 90 9.13 -10.22 15.39
C GLN A 90 10.64 -10.17 15.63
N GLY A 91 11.32 -9.20 15.03
CA GLY A 91 12.73 -8.94 15.31
C GLY A 91 12.96 -8.59 16.78
N LEU A 92 12.12 -7.72 17.35
CA LEU A 92 12.17 -7.38 18.77
C LEU A 92 11.86 -8.59 19.66
N GLU A 93 10.81 -9.35 19.36
CA GLU A 93 10.43 -10.55 20.10
C GLU A 93 11.58 -11.55 20.16
N ARG A 94 12.26 -11.79 19.03
CA ARG A 94 13.42 -12.68 18.97
C ARG A 94 14.58 -12.20 19.84
N LEU A 95 14.90 -10.91 19.80
CA LEU A 95 15.96 -10.33 20.64
C LEU A 95 15.64 -10.43 22.14
N LEU A 96 14.36 -10.23 22.51
CA LEU A 96 13.89 -10.41 23.89
C LEU A 96 13.96 -11.87 24.36
N LEU A 97 13.66 -12.83 23.48
CA LEU A 97 13.81 -14.26 23.76
C LEU A 97 15.28 -14.65 23.95
N GLU A 98 16.17 -14.18 23.08
CA GLU A 98 17.62 -14.41 23.20
C GLU A 98 18.19 -13.81 24.50
N GLN A 99 17.70 -12.63 24.92
CA GLN A 99 18.08 -12.03 26.20
C GLN A 99 17.57 -12.85 27.39
N LYS A 100 16.33 -13.34 27.36
CA LYS A 100 15.78 -14.21 28.42
C LYS A 100 16.54 -15.53 28.56
N GLY A 101 16.99 -16.11 27.45
CA GLY A 101 17.76 -17.36 27.46
C GLY A 101 19.20 -17.22 27.99
N ARG A 102 19.75 -16.00 28.04
CA ARG A 102 21.09 -15.71 28.57
C ARG A 102 21.12 -15.32 30.05
N GLY A 103 19.95 -15.10 30.66
CA GLY A 103 19.80 -14.71 32.06
C GLY A 103 19.52 -15.88 33.03
N GLY A 104 19.75 -17.12 32.60
CA GLY A 104 19.60 -18.34 33.41
C GLY A 104 20.93 -18.93 33.83
#